data_AF-A0AAW6KMY3-F1
#
_entry.id   AF-A0AAW6KMY3-F1
#
_cell.length_a   1.000
_cell.length_b   1.000
_cell.length_c   1.000
_cell.angle_alpha   90.00
_cell.angle_beta   90.00
_cell.angle_gamma   90.00
#
_symmetry.space_group_name_H-M   'P 1'
#
loop_
_entity.id
_entity.type
_entity.pdbx_description
1 polymer ?
#
loop_
_entity_poly.entity_id
_entity_poly.type
_entity_poly.pdbx_seq_one_letter_code
_entity_poly.pdbx_strand_id
1 'polypeptide(L)'
;FESSFLEEVSAKGAFLHQQLKEKLQFPLVKDIRGKGLIAGIEYKEPVQPLIEALQKEGLLVLPAGPNVIRLLPPLTVAKSEIKAA
;
A
#
# COMPACT_ATOMS: atom_id res chain seq x y z
N PHE A 1 2.77 14.58 -18.24
CA PHE A 1 3.33 14.98 -16.94
C PHE A 1 4.78 15.41 -17.15
N GLU A 2 5.26 16.38 -16.38
CA GLU A 2 6.68 16.75 -16.40
C GLU A 2 7.54 15.59 -15.89
N SER A 3 8.75 15.43 -16.44
CA SER A 3 9.65 14.32 -16.10
C SER A 3 10.04 14.31 -14.62
N SER A 4 10.32 15.49 -14.06
CA SER A 4 10.64 15.70 -12.65
C SER A 4 9.53 15.19 -11.71
N PHE A 5 8.27 15.46 -12.05
CA PHE A 5 7.12 14.98 -11.28
C PHE A 5 7.00 13.45 -11.34
N LEU A 6 7.20 12.85 -12.51
CA LEU A 6 7.14 11.39 -12.64
C LEU A 6 8.29 10.69 -11.91
N GLU A 7 9.48 11.28 -11.88
CA GLU A 7 10.61 10.81 -11.09
C GLU A 7 10.30 10.84 -9.59
N GLU A 8 9.68 11.93 -9.10
CA GLU A 8 9.24 12.04 -7.71
C GLU A 8 8.21 10.97 -7.35
N VAL A 9 7.19 10.77 -8.20
CA VAL A 9 6.17 9.72 -8.02
C VAL A 9 6.80 8.33 -8.00
N SER A 10 7.77 8.08 -8.89
CA SER A 10 8.50 6.82 -8.93
C SER A 10 9.29 6.58 -7.64
N ALA A 11 9.98 7.61 -7.13
CA ALA A 11 10.72 7.56 -5.88
C ALA A 11 9.79 7.34 -4.66
N LYS A 12 8.61 7.98 -4.64
CA LYS A 12 7.58 7.73 -3.61
C LYS A 12 7.03 6.31 -3.66
N GLY A 13 6.83 5.77 -4.86
CA GLY A 13 6.42 4.38 -5.05
C GLY A 13 7.45 3.39 -4.50
N ALA A 14 8.73 3.59 -4.83
CA ALA A 14 9.83 2.79 -4.29
C ALA A 14 9.86 2.86 -2.74
N PHE A 15 9.69 4.06 -2.19
CA PHE A 15 9.62 4.28 -0.74
C PHE A 15 8.42 3.56 -0.10
N LEU A 16 7.22 3.64 -0.69
CA LEU A 16 6.04 2.91 -0.23
C LEU A 16 6.30 1.40 -0.17
N HIS A 17 6.82 0.82 -1.25
CA HIS A 17 7.10 -0.62 -1.31
C HIS A 17 8.16 -1.05 -0.28
N GLN A 18 9.19 -0.24 -0.05
CA GLN A 18 10.17 -0.48 0.99
C GLN A 18 9.53 -0.49 2.38
N GLN A 19 8.77 0.56 2.72
CA GLN A 19 8.10 0.68 4.02
C GLN A 19 7.16 -0.49 4.29
N LEU A 20 6.38 -0.91 3.29
CA LEU A 20 5.48 -2.07 3.42
C LEU A 20 6.26 -3.36 3.68
N LYS A 21 7.36 -3.60 2.95
CA LYS A 21 8.20 -4.81 3.13
C LYS A 21 8.92 -4.84 4.47
N GLU A 22 9.30 -3.69 5.01
CA GLU A 22 9.95 -3.59 6.32
C GLU A 22 8.95 -3.74 7.47
N LYS A 23 7.79 -3.06 7.39
CA LYS A 23 6.80 -3.06 8.48
C LYS A 23 5.91 -4.31 8.52
N LEU A 24 5.63 -4.94 7.37
CA LEU A 24 4.64 -6.02 7.26
C LEU A 24 5.27 -7.42 7.22
N GLN A 25 6.37 -7.63 7.95
CA GLN A 25 6.99 -8.94 8.09
C GLN A 25 6.22 -9.81 9.10
N PHE A 26 5.01 -10.21 8.72
CA PHE A 26 4.13 -11.06 9.54
C PHE A 26 3.83 -12.39 8.84
N PRO A 27 3.67 -13.50 9.59
CA PRO A 27 3.37 -14.81 9.00
C PRO A 27 2.10 -14.86 8.14
N LEU A 28 1.15 -13.96 8.38
CA LEU A 28 -0.11 -13.87 7.64
C LEU A 28 0.05 -13.21 6.26
N VAL A 29 1.09 -12.38 6.08
CA VAL A 29 1.42 -11.76 4.79
C VAL A 29 2.15 -12.78 3.94
N LYS A 30 1.61 -13.05 2.76
CA LYS A 30 2.17 -14.00 1.79
C LYS A 30 3.09 -13.30 0.79
N ASP A 31 2.69 -12.13 0.29
CA ASP A 31 3.44 -11.39 -0.72
C ASP A 31 3.08 -9.90 -0.72
N ILE A 32 4.01 -9.05 -1.16
CA ILE A 32 3.81 -7.62 -1.39
C ILE A 32 4.32 -7.27 -2.78
N ARG A 33 3.38 -6.94 -3.68
CA ARG A 33 3.64 -6.68 -5.09
C ARG A 33 3.01 -5.38 -5.56
N GLY A 34 3.40 -4.92 -6.74
CA GLY A 34 2.84 -3.71 -7.34
C GLY A 34 3.87 -2.90 -8.11
N LYS A 35 3.49 -1.70 -8.52
CA LYS A 35 4.34 -0.80 -9.29
C LYS A 35 4.00 0.65 -8.97
N GLY A 36 5.04 1.46 -8.69
CA GLY A 36 4.87 2.87 -8.34
C GLY A 36 4.04 2.99 -7.06
N LEU A 37 2.98 3.80 -7.11
CA LEU A 37 2.05 4.00 -5.99
C LEU A 37 0.86 3.02 -5.99
N ILE A 38 0.93 1.95 -6.79
CA ILE A 38 -0.05 0.85 -6.75
C ILE A 38 0.60 -0.30 -5.99
N ALA A 39 0.15 -0.56 -4.76
CA ALA A 39 0.66 -1.67 -3.95
C ALA A 39 -0.46 -2.66 -3.58
N GLY A 40 -0.17 -3.95 -3.70
CA GLY A 40 -1.03 -5.06 -3.31
C GLY A 40 -0.34 -5.90 -2.25
N ILE A 41 -1.02 -6.12 -1.13
CA ILE A 41 -0.57 -6.94 0.00
C ILE A 41 -1.44 -8.19 0.00
N GLU A 42 -0.85 -9.34 -0.34
CA GLU A 42 -1.54 -10.63 -0.31
C GLU A 42 -1.37 -11.27 1.06
N TYR A 43 -2.49 -11.71 1.63
CA TYR A 43 -2.57 -12.44 2.88
C TYR A 43 -2.90 -13.92 2.62
N LYS A 44 -2.65 -14.76 3.62
CA LYS A 44 -3.01 -16.19 3.55
C LYS A 44 -4.51 -16.43 3.78
N GLU A 45 -5.20 -15.44 4.33
CA GLU A 45 -6.62 -15.51 4.73
C GLU A 45 -7.43 -14.38 4.07
N PRO A 46 -8.78 -14.49 4.07
CA PRO A 46 -9.64 -13.44 3.55
C PRO A 46 -9.42 -12.09 4.26
N VAL A 47 -9.28 -11.02 3.48
CA VAL A 47 -8.91 -9.69 3.99
C VAL A 47 -10.09 -8.82 4.39
N GLN A 48 -11.32 -9.25 4.14
CA GLN A 48 -12.51 -8.44 4.39
C GLN A 48 -12.61 -7.90 5.83
N PRO A 49 -12.38 -8.70 6.89
CA PRO A 49 -12.40 -8.18 8.26
C PRO A 49 -11.29 -7.15 8.53
N LEU A 50 -10.12 -7.34 7.90
CA LEU A 50 -9.00 -6.41 8.03
C LEU A 50 -9.30 -5.07 7.32
N ILE A 51 -9.94 -5.11 6.15
CA ILE A 51 -10.38 -3.91 5.44
C ILE A 51 -11.37 -3.11 6.31
N GLU A 52 -12.34 -3.78 6.93
CA GLU A 52 -13.31 -3.13 7.82
C GLU A 52 -12.64 -2.53 9.06
N ALA A 53 -11.63 -3.19 9.62
CA ALA A 53 -10.85 -2.65 10.74
C ALA A 53 -10.06 -1.39 10.31
N LEU A 54 -9.37 -1.44 9.16
CA LEU A 54 -8.62 -0.30 8.63
C LEU A 54 -9.52 0.90 8.35
N GLN A 55 -10.72 0.68 7.81
CA GLN A 55 -11.69 1.74 7.56
C GLN A 55 -12.17 2.40 8.86
N LYS A 56 -12.36 1.63 9.94
CA LYS A 56 -12.72 2.17 11.26
C LYS A 56 -11.60 3.04 11.86
N GLU A 57 -10.35 2.69 11.56
CA GLU A 57 -9.15 3.48 11.91
C GLU A 57 -8.91 4.65 10.94
N GLY A 58 -9.80 4.87 9.97
CA GLY A 58 -9.72 5.99 9.02
C GLY A 58 -8.85 5.75 7.79
N LEU A 59 -8.33 4.53 7.59
CA LEU A 59 -7.57 4.17 6.40
C LEU A 59 -8.45 3.48 5.35
N LEU A 60 -8.68 4.19 4.23
CA LEU A 60 -9.42 3.64 3.11
C LEU A 60 -8.52 2.77 2.23
N VAL A 61 -8.88 1.49 2.12
CA VAL A 61 -8.20 0.51 1.28
C VAL A 61 -9.21 -0.25 0.44
N LEU A 62 -8.77 -0.82 -0.68
CA LEU A 62 -9.64 -1.56 -1.59
C LEU A 62 -9.27 -3.05 -1.61
N PRO A 63 -10.24 -3.96 -1.72
CA PRO A 63 -9.93 -5.35 -2.02
C PRO A 63 -9.45 -5.51 -3.47
N ALA A 64 -8.59 -6.50 -3.71
CA ALA A 64 -8.16 -6.94 -5.04
C ALA A 64 -8.21 -8.47 -5.15
N GLY A 65 -9.38 -9.04 -4.85
CA GLY A 65 -9.59 -10.47 -4.64
C GLY A 65 -9.84 -10.78 -3.16
N PRO A 66 -10.10 -12.05 -2.81
CA PRO A 66 -10.53 -12.42 -1.46
C PRO A 66 -9.45 -12.18 -0.40
N ASN A 67 -8.17 -12.26 -0.78
CA ASN A 67 -7.04 -12.24 0.15
C ASN A 67 -6.06 -11.09 -0.10
N VAL A 68 -6.42 -10.07 -0.89
CA VAL A 68 -5.49 -9.00 -1.26
C VAL A 68 -6.06 -7.63 -0.88
N ILE A 69 -5.29 -6.88 -0.12
CA ILE A 69 -5.54 -5.45 0.14
C ILE A 69 -4.74 -4.63 -0.87
N ARG A 70 -5.38 -3.66 -1.51
CA ARG A 70 -4.79 -2.75 -2.47
C ARG A 70 -4.76 -1.33 -1.90
N LEU A 71 -3.56 -0.77 -1.89
CA LEU A 71 -3.26 0.62 -1.57
C LEU A 71 -3.10 1.40 -2.88
N LEU A 72 -3.85 2.50 -2.98
CA LEU A 72 -3.84 3.42 -4.11
C LEU A 72 -3.80 4.87 -3.60
N PRO A 73 -2.71 5.28 -2.91
CA PRO A 73 -2.55 6.67 -2.51
C PRO A 73 -2.52 7.60 -3.74
N PRO A 74 -2.91 8.87 -3.58
CA PRO A 74 -2.82 9.87 -4.64
C PRO A 74 -1.37 10.12 -5.03
N LEU A 75 -1.12 10.55 -6.28
CA LEU A 75 0.24 10.84 -6.77
C LEU A 75 0.92 11.99 -5.99
N THR A 76 0.11 12.84 -5.37
CA THR A 76 0.54 13.98 -4.54
C THR A 76 0.83 13.62 -3.10
N VAL A 77 0.69 12.34 -2.70
CA VAL A 77 0.92 11.88 -1.32
C VAL A 77 2.31 12.28 -0.81
N ALA A 78 2.40 12.73 0.43
CA ALA A 78 3.67 13.05 1.08
C ALA A 78 4.33 11.78 1.64
N LYS A 79 5.67 11.76 1.70
CA LYS A 79 6.41 10.64 2.31
C LYS A 79 6.07 10.47 3.80
N SER A 80 5.73 11.55 4.50
CA SER A 80 5.27 11.51 5.89
C SER A 80 3.94 10.77 6.03
N GLU A 81 3.00 10.99 5.13
CA GLU A 81 1.70 10.28 5.11
C GLU A 81 1.90 8.79 4.84
N ILE A 82 2.79 8.43 3.90
CA ILE A 82 3.19 7.03 3.64
C ILE A 82 3.77 6.36 4.90
N LYS A 83 4.50 7.12 5.73
CA LYS A 83 5.14 6.59 6.94
C LYS A 83 4.17 6.49 8.12
N ALA A 84 3.20 7.41 8.21
CA ALA A 84 2.24 7.50 9.29
C ALA A 84 1.17 6.40 9.21
N ALA A 85 0.77 6.05 7.98
CA ALA A 85 -0.03 4.87 7.70
C ALA A 85 0.74 3.57 8.02
#